data_AF-A0A942QNB2-F1
#
_entry.id   AF-A0A942QNB2-F1
#
_cell.length_a   1.000
_cell.length_b   1.000
_cell.length_c   1.000
_cell.angle_alpha   90.00
_cell.angle_beta   90.00
_cell.angle_gamma   90.00
#
_symmetry.space_group_name_H-M   'P 1'
#
loop_
_entity.id
_entity.type
_entity.pdbx_description
1 polymer ?
#
loop_
_entity_poly.entity_id
_entity_poly.type
_entity_poly.pdbx_seq_one_letter_code
_entity_poly.pdbx_strand_id
1 'polypeptide(L)' 'MKLFVGDVLELKKGHPCGGVQWEVLRTGMDFRIKCLKCGHSVMLPRVKLERDIKKVIKTMGDAGS' A
#
# COMPACT_ATOMS: atom_id res chain seq x y z
N MET A 1 -5.01 0.38 11.59
CA MET A 1 -5.09 -0.80 10.70
C MET A 1 -3.76 -1.54 10.66
N LYS A 2 -3.72 -2.87 10.78
CA LYS A 2 -2.45 -3.62 10.61
C LYS A 2 -2.28 -3.96 9.13
N LEU A 3 -1.16 -3.53 8.56
CA LEU A 3 -0.75 -3.82 7.19
C LEU A 3 0.53 -4.66 7.28
N PHE A 4 0.68 -5.64 6.40
CA PHE A 4 1.88 -6.46 6.32
C PHE A 4 2.58 -6.26 4.97
N VAL A 5 3.82 -6.73 4.88
CA VAL A 5 4.54 -6.74 3.60
C VAL A 5 3.82 -7.73 2.67
N GLY A 6 3.56 -7.31 1.43
CA GLY A 6 2.78 -8.06 0.45
C GLY A 6 1.30 -7.69 0.40
N ASP A 7 0.79 -6.87 1.32
CA ASP A 7 -0.56 -6.33 1.23
C ASP A 7 -0.72 -5.43 0.00
N VAL A 8 -1.88 -5.50 -0.64
CA VAL A 8 -2.26 -4.60 -1.75
C VAL A 8 -3.40 -3.70 -1.28
N LEU A 9 -3.16 -2.39 -1.32
CA LEU A 9 -4.11 -1.35 -0.98
C LEU A 9 -4.49 -0.54 -2.22
N GLU A 10 -5.69 -0.01 -2.21
CA GLU A 10 -6.15 1.01 -3.14
C GLU A 10 -6.17 2.35 -2.42
N LEU A 11 -5.45 3.34 -2.95
CA LEU A 11 -5.47 4.71 -2.43
C LEU A 11 -6.58 5.53 -3.10
N LYS A 12 -7.17 6.45 -2.33
CA LYS A 12 -8.12 7.47 -2.80
C LYS A 12 -7.42 8.45 -3.74
N LYS A 13 -6.20 8.86 -3.39
CA LYS A 13 -5.32 9.63 -4.29
C LYS A 13 -4.62 8.67 -5.24
N GLY A 14 -4.95 8.80 -6.52
CA GLY A 14 -4.25 8.08 -7.58
C GLY A 14 -2.80 8.55 -7.72
N HIS A 15 -1.93 7.63 -8.11
CA HIS A 15 -0.58 7.96 -8.56
C HIS A 15 -0.66 8.82 -9.84
N PRO A 16 0.25 9.78 -10.09
CA PRO A 16 0.33 10.52 -11.34
C PRO A 16 0.36 9.66 -12.61
N CYS A 17 0.75 8.38 -12.54
CA CYS A 17 0.64 7.45 -13.68
C CYS A 17 -0.79 6.93 -13.96
N GLY A 18 -1.79 7.33 -13.16
CA GLY A 18 -3.15 6.80 -13.18
C GLY A 18 -3.30 5.41 -12.56
N GLY A 19 -2.37 5.00 -11.69
CA GLY A 19 -2.46 3.76 -10.91
C GLY A 19 -3.00 4.04 -9.51
N VAL A 20 -3.96 3.25 -9.05
CA VAL A 20 -4.56 3.39 -7.71
C VAL A 20 -4.18 2.26 -6.76
N GLN A 21 -3.60 1.18 -7.27
CA GLN A 21 -3.19 0.01 -6.52
C GLN A 21 -1.72 0.10 -6.13
N TRP A 22 -1.48 -0.21 -4.86
CA TRP A 22 -0.18 -0.09 -4.21
C TRP A 22 0.09 -1.35 -3.40
N GLU A 23 1.28 -1.91 -3.57
CA GLU A 23 1.77 -3.06 -2.81
C GLU A 23 2.68 -2.58 -1.69
N VAL A 24 2.49 -3.11 -0.49
CA VAL A 24 3.33 -2.82 0.66
C VAL A 24 4.62 -3.61 0.55
N LEU A 25 5.73 -2.90 0.38
CA LEU A 25 7.06 -3.51 0.36
C LEU A 25 7.71 -3.52 1.75
N ARG A 26 7.36 -2.58 2.62
CA ARG A 26 7.93 -2.46 3.96
C ARG A 26 6.93 -1.89 4.95
N THR A 27 6.92 -2.44 6.14
CA THR A 27 6.14 -1.97 7.29
C THR A 27 7.08 -1.64 8.45
N GLY A 28 6.82 -0.54 9.16
CA GLY A 28 7.71 -0.02 10.21
C GLY A 28 7.31 1.40 10.63
N MET A 29 8.30 2.24 10.95
CA MET A 29 8.09 3.69 11.14
C MET A 29 7.60 4.34 9.84
N ASP A 30 8.23 3.99 8.73
CA ASP A 30 7.88 4.45 7.39
C ASP A 30 7.33 3.29 6.56
N PHE A 31 6.27 3.56 5.79
CA PHE A 31 5.75 2.58 4.85
C PHE A 31 6.36 2.81 3.49
N ARG A 32 6.96 1.77 2.91
CA ARG A 32 7.35 1.77 1.50
C ARG A 32 6.27 1.03 0.72
N ILE A 33 5.66 1.72 -0.23
CA ILE A 33 4.65 1.15 -1.12
C ILE A 33 5.10 1.26 -2.57
N LYS A 34 4.75 0.27 -3.39
CA LYS A 34 5.06 0.21 -4.81
C LYS A 34 3.81 0.27 -5.65
N CYS A 35 3.78 1.17 -6.62
CA CYS A 35 2.69 1.24 -7.57
C CYS A 35 2.75 0.01 -8.48
N LEU A 36 1.68 -0.79 -8.50
CA LEU A 36 1.61 -1.99 -9.34
C LEU A 36 1.53 -1.67 -10.85
N LYS A 37 1.15 -0.44 -11.22
CA LYS A 37 1.03 -0.02 -12.62
C LYS A 37 2.35 0.40 -13.26
N CYS A 38 3.16 1.18 -12.55
CA CYS A 38 4.43 1.73 -13.09
C CYS A 38 5.68 1.22 -12.38
N GLY A 39 5.54 0.44 -11.30
CA GLY A 39 6.66 -0.08 -10.52
C GLY A 39 7.35 0.93 -9.60
N HIS A 40 6.92 2.19 -9.58
CA HIS A 40 7.53 3.23 -8.76
C HIS A 40 7.24 3.00 -7.27
N SER A 41 8.28 3.06 -6.44
CA SER A 41 8.15 2.93 -4.98
C SER A 41 8.27 4.28 -4.28
N VAL A 42 7.33 4.58 -3.40
CA VAL A 42 7.35 5.81 -2.57
C VAL A 42 7.40 5.46 -1.09
N MET A 43 7.98 6.34 -0.30
CA MET A 43 8.01 6.25 1.16
C MET A 43 7.02 7.25 1.74
N LEU A 44 6.09 6.77 2.56
CA LEU A 44 5.04 7.57 3.15
C LEU A 44 4.96 7.27 4.65
N PRO A 45 4.75 8.28 5.49
CA PRO A 45 4.50 8.04 6.90
C PRO A 45 3.15 7.31 7.05
N ARG A 46 3.11 6.39 8.01
CA ARG A 46 1.93 5.58 8.31
C ARG A 46 0.64 6.39 8.37
N VAL A 47 0.68 7.51 9.11
CA VAL A 47 -0.49 8.37 9.33
C VAL A 47 -1.03 8.93 8.02
N LYS A 48 -0.18 9.26 7.04
CA LYS A 48 -0.60 9.77 5.72
C LYS A 48 -1.16 8.64 4.88
N LEU A 49 -0.48 7.50 4.86
CA LEU A 49 -0.95 6.33 4.14
C LEU A 49 -2.35 5.91 4.61
N GLU A 50 -2.58 5.77 5.92
CA GLU A 50 -3.87 5.33 6.47
C GLU A 50 -5.06 6.24 6.08
N ARG A 51 -4.85 7.55 5.86
CA ARG A 51 -5.91 8.49 5.39
C ARG A 51 -6.17 8.36 3.90
N ASP A 52 -5.10 8.19 3.14
CA ASP A 52 -5.15 8.04 1.69
C ASP A 52 -5.68 6.67 1.29
N ILE A 53 -5.64 5.65 2.15
CA ILE A 53 -6.24 4.34 1.85
C ILE A 53 -7.75 4.47 1.66
N LYS A 54 -8.22 3.98 0.51
CA LYS A 54 -9.62 3.83 0.17
C LYS A 54 -10.16 2.49 0.65
N LYS A 55 -9.44 1.42 0.31
CA LYS A 55 -9.75 0.04 0.71
C LYS A 55 -8.50 -0.84 0.62
N VAL A 56 -8.45 -1.92 1.39
CA VAL A 56 -7.45 -2.98 1.25
C VAL A 56 -8.00 -3.99 0.24
N ILE A 57 -7.24 -4.24 -0.83
CA ILE A 57 -7.62 -5.16 -1.93
C ILE A 57 -7.23 -6.59 -1.60
N LYS A 58 -6.04 -6.76 -1.03
CA LYS A 58 -5.48 -8.07 -0.68
C LYS A 58 -4.67 -7.95 0.61
N THR A 59 -4.97 -8.82 1.56
CA THR A 59 -4.22 -8.94 2.81
C THR A 59 -3.35 -10.18 2.73
N MET A 60 -2.04 -10.06 2.96
CA MET A 60 -1.14 -11.23 2.90
C MET A 60 -1.19 -12.06 4.20
N GLY A 61 -1.81 -11.54 5.25
CA GLY A 61 -1.92 -12.17 6.59
C GLY A 61 -3.04 -13.21 6.76
N ASP A 62 -3.71 -13.62 5.68
CA ASP A 62 -4.73 -14.69 5.70
C ASP A 62 -4.34 -15.81 4.72
N ALA A 63 -3.06 -16.17 4.71
CA ALA A 63 -2.65 -17.50 4.25
C ALA A 63 -2.58 -18.37 5.50
N GLY A 64 -3.74 -18.88 5.91
CA GLY A 64 -3.78 -20.00 6.82
C GLY A 64 -2.96 -21.15 6.26
N SER A 65 -2.01 -21.61 7.04
CA SER A 65 -1.56 -23.00 7.13
C SER A 65 -0.88 -23.18 8.47
#